data_AF-A0A8T4DT72-F1
#
_entry.id   AF-A0A8T4DT72-F1
#
_cell.length_a   1.000
_cell.length_b   1.000
_cell.length_c   1.000
_cell.angle_alpha   90.00
_cell.angle_beta   90.00
_cell.angle_gamma   90.00
#
_symmetry.space_group_name_H-M   'P 1'
#
loop_
_entity.id
_entity.type
_entity.pdbx_description
1 polymer ?
#
loop_
_entity_poly.entity_id
_entity_poly.type
_entity_poly.pdbx_seq_one_letter_code
_entity_poly.pdbx_strand_id
1 'polypeptide(L)'
;MKSTSILELMTADHSKILKLLHDVEKSSGMELVSMMKVFDTFEWELEKHIFTEEKAIFTSYSPTNIVEGYKMVPELIKQHNDILNRIRVMRKDLMWNKPVHYHEFKECLMAHKTFEENSLYPRLDQELTDAQKQVIITKIREIVA
;
A
#
# COMPACT_ATOMS: atom_id res chain seq x y z
N MET A 1 -0.10 -20.91 -18.70
CA MET A 1 -0.75 -20.05 -17.68
C MET A 1 -0.35 -18.61 -17.99
N LYS A 2 -1.29 -17.65 -18.00
CA LYS A 2 -0.91 -16.24 -18.08
C LYS A 2 -0.06 -15.91 -16.85
N SER A 3 1.08 -15.26 -17.06
CA SER A 3 1.87 -14.67 -15.97
C SER A 3 0.99 -13.61 -15.29
N THR A 4 0.77 -13.71 -13.98
CA THR A 4 0.14 -12.64 -13.21
C THR A 4 1.02 -11.39 -13.31
N SER A 5 0.45 -10.22 -13.64
CA SER A 5 1.23 -8.98 -13.74
C SER A 5 1.47 -8.33 -12.38
N ILE A 6 2.40 -7.37 -12.30
CA ILE A 6 2.63 -6.60 -11.07
C ILE A 6 1.36 -5.82 -10.72
N LEU A 7 0.73 -5.18 -11.71
CA LEU A 7 -0.53 -4.46 -11.55
C LEU A 7 -1.63 -5.35 -10.96
N GLU A 8 -1.82 -6.56 -11.48
CA GLU A 8 -2.85 -7.49 -10.99
C GLU A 8 -2.64 -7.86 -9.51
N LEU A 9 -1.41 -8.17 -9.11
CA LEU A 9 -1.08 -8.53 -7.72
C LEU A 9 -1.33 -7.35 -6.77
N MET A 10 -0.82 -6.17 -7.12
CA MET A 10 -0.90 -5.01 -6.24
C MET A 10 -2.32 -4.43 -6.16
N THR A 11 -3.10 -4.50 -7.23
CA THR A 11 -4.54 -4.11 -7.21
C THR A 11 -5.35 -5.01 -6.28
N ALA A 12 -5.04 -6.31 -6.25
CA ALA A 12 -5.68 -7.25 -5.32
C ALA A 12 -5.31 -6.92 -3.87
N ASP A 13 -4.06 -6.56 -3.62
CA ASP A 13 -3.58 -6.15 -2.30
C ASP A 13 -4.22 -4.83 -1.84
N HIS A 14 -4.31 -3.82 -2.71
CA HIS A 14 -5.07 -2.59 -2.47
C HIS A 14 -6.53 -2.87 -2.09
N SER A 15 -7.17 -3.80 -2.79
CA SER A 15 -8.57 -4.18 -2.50
C SER A 15 -8.69 -4.80 -1.10
N LYS A 16 -7.71 -5.59 -0.67
CA LYS A 16 -7.63 -6.15 0.68
C LYS A 16 -7.47 -5.05 1.73
N ILE A 17 -6.55 -4.11 1.53
CA ILE A 17 -6.28 -2.99 2.46
C ILE A 17 -7.53 -2.12 2.63
N LEU A 18 -8.19 -1.74 1.54
CA LEU A 18 -9.40 -0.92 1.59
C LEU A 18 -10.56 -1.61 2.30
N LYS A 19 -10.68 -2.94 2.14
CA LYS A 19 -11.65 -3.73 2.90
C LYS A 19 -11.33 -3.72 4.40
N LEU A 20 -10.07 -3.91 4.77
CA LEU A 20 -9.64 -3.89 6.18
C LEU A 20 -9.88 -2.51 6.81
N LEU A 21 -9.61 -1.41 6.09
CA LEU A 21 -9.93 -0.06 6.57
C LEU A 21 -11.44 0.11 6.81
N HIS A 22 -12.27 -0.40 5.91
CA HIS A 22 -13.73 -0.38 6.07
C HIS A 22 -14.20 -1.21 7.27
N ASP A 23 -13.54 -2.34 7.55
CA ASP A 23 -13.81 -3.15 8.73
C ASP A 23 -13.43 -2.41 10.02
N VAL A 24 -12.32 -1.64 10.02
CA VAL A 24 -11.96 -0.73 11.14
C VAL A 24 -13.04 0.33 11.33
N GLU A 25 -13.46 1.02 10.27
CA GLU A 25 -14.50 2.07 10.34
C GLU A 25 -15.80 1.51 10.96
N LYS A 26 -16.20 0.31 10.57
CA LYS A 26 -17.38 -0.39 11.10
C LYS A 26 -17.23 -0.94 12.51
N SER A 27 -16.01 -1.06 13.02
CA SER A 27 -15.75 -1.48 14.40
C SER A 27 -16.02 -0.37 15.44
N SER A 28 -16.40 0.83 14.98
CA SER A 28 -16.83 1.93 15.83
C SER A 28 -17.95 1.50 16.79
N GLY A 29 -17.75 1.74 18.09
CA GLY A 29 -18.70 1.34 19.14
C GLY A 29 -18.49 -0.07 19.68
N MET A 30 -17.52 -0.83 19.18
CA MET A 30 -17.06 -2.07 19.83
C MET A 30 -16.20 -1.76 21.06
N GLU A 31 -16.07 -2.75 21.94
CA GLU A 31 -15.09 -2.72 23.03
C GLU A 31 -13.67 -2.49 22.49
N LEU A 32 -12.88 -1.66 23.21
CA LEU A 32 -11.55 -1.22 22.78
C LEU A 32 -10.66 -2.39 22.34
N VAL A 33 -10.64 -3.49 23.10
CA VAL A 33 -9.82 -4.67 22.78
C VAL A 33 -10.20 -5.29 21.43
N SER A 34 -11.49 -5.32 21.10
CA SER A 34 -11.98 -5.89 19.83
C SER A 34 -11.69 -4.96 18.67
N MET A 35 -11.91 -3.66 18.84
CA MET A 35 -11.57 -2.63 17.85
C MET A 35 -10.07 -2.62 17.54
N MET A 36 -9.21 -2.70 18.57
CA MET A 36 -7.76 -2.74 18.38
C MET A 36 -7.30 -3.97 17.61
N LYS A 37 -7.92 -5.14 17.79
CA LYS A 37 -7.60 -6.32 16.96
C LYS A 37 -7.86 -6.12 15.47
N VAL A 38 -8.97 -5.44 15.14
CA VAL A 38 -9.30 -5.12 13.74
C VAL A 38 -8.31 -4.10 13.20
N PHE A 39 -7.98 -3.07 14.00
CA PHE A 39 -7.00 -2.05 13.65
C PHE A 39 -5.59 -2.63 13.44
N ASP A 40 -5.10 -3.47 14.35
CA ASP A 40 -3.79 -4.10 14.25
C ASP A 40 -3.66 -4.96 12.98
N THR A 41 -4.75 -5.64 12.59
CA THR A 41 -4.78 -6.41 11.33
C THR A 41 -4.67 -5.49 10.12
N PHE A 42 -5.45 -4.39 10.11
CA PHE A 42 -5.40 -3.40 9.04
C PHE A 42 -4.01 -2.76 8.91
N GLU A 43 -3.45 -2.31 10.03
CA GLU A 43 -2.16 -1.64 10.07
C GLU A 43 -1.02 -2.58 9.64
N TRP A 44 -1.00 -3.82 10.13
CA TRP A 44 -0.02 -4.81 9.73
C TRP A 44 -0.02 -5.02 8.21
N GLU A 45 -1.20 -5.17 7.61
CA GLU A 45 -1.33 -5.39 6.17
C GLU A 45 -0.93 -4.16 5.34
N LEU A 46 -1.24 -2.96 5.82
CA LEU A 46 -0.81 -1.72 5.16
C LEU A 46 0.70 -1.47 5.28
N GLU A 47 1.30 -1.71 6.45
CA GLU A 47 2.75 -1.62 6.63
C GLU A 47 3.48 -2.65 5.75
N LYS A 48 2.96 -3.87 5.67
CA LYS A 48 3.49 -4.93 4.81
C LYS A 48 3.37 -4.58 3.32
N HIS A 49 2.27 -3.97 2.91
CA HIS A 49 2.08 -3.47 1.54
C HIS A 49 3.16 -2.45 1.18
N ILE A 50 3.30 -1.39 1.98
CA ILE A 50 4.32 -0.34 1.79
C ILE A 50 5.72 -0.95 1.75
N PHE A 51 6.02 -1.87 2.67
CA PHE A 51 7.31 -2.57 2.70
C PHE A 51 7.54 -3.39 1.41
N THR A 52 6.51 -4.06 0.91
CA THR A 52 6.57 -4.84 -0.32
C THR A 52 6.92 -3.94 -1.50
N GLU A 53 6.29 -2.78 -1.63
CA GLU A 53 6.62 -1.84 -2.70
C GLU A 53 8.04 -1.33 -2.59
N GLU A 54 8.44 -0.87 -1.41
CA GLU A 54 9.77 -0.31 -1.21
C GLU A 54 10.87 -1.35 -1.45
N LYS A 55 10.68 -2.59 -0.99
CA LYS A 55 11.72 -3.63 -1.02
C LYS A 55 11.66 -4.56 -2.22
N ALA A 56 10.49 -4.85 -2.76
CA ALA A 56 10.37 -5.68 -3.95
C ALA A 56 10.38 -4.83 -5.23
N ILE A 57 9.63 -3.72 -5.25
CA ILE A 57 9.39 -2.94 -6.47
C ILE A 57 10.44 -1.85 -6.63
N PHE A 58 10.53 -0.89 -5.71
CA PHE A 58 11.34 0.32 -5.90
C PHE A 58 12.84 0.01 -5.98
N THR A 59 13.34 -0.92 -5.17
CA THR A 59 14.76 -1.35 -5.27
C THR A 59 15.09 -2.10 -6.56
N SER A 60 14.08 -2.69 -7.21
CA SER A 60 14.24 -3.42 -8.47
C SER A 60 13.92 -2.56 -9.69
N TYR A 61 13.39 -1.34 -9.48
CA TYR A 61 13.02 -0.44 -10.56
C TYR A 61 14.26 0.30 -11.09
N SER A 62 14.59 0.05 -12.35
CA SER A 62 15.67 0.71 -13.08
C SER A 62 15.08 1.36 -14.34
N PRO A 63 14.48 2.57 -14.22
CA PRO A 63 13.79 3.23 -15.32
C PRO A 63 14.76 3.55 -16.47
N THR A 64 14.29 3.33 -17.71
CA THR A 64 15.00 3.79 -18.91
C THR A 64 14.95 5.32 -19.03
N ASN A 65 13.83 5.93 -18.66
CA ASN A 65 13.71 7.38 -18.48
C ASN A 65 14.09 7.79 -17.05
N ILE A 66 15.39 8.00 -16.86
CA ILE A 66 16.00 8.37 -15.58
C ILE A 66 15.32 9.63 -14.98
N VAL A 67 14.96 10.63 -15.78
CA VAL A 67 14.47 11.91 -15.24
C VAL A 67 13.07 11.79 -14.63
N GLU A 68 12.19 10.98 -15.21
CA GLU A 68 10.82 10.82 -14.74
C GLU A 68 10.71 9.72 -13.67
N GLY A 69 11.39 8.59 -13.86
CA GLY A 69 11.42 7.51 -12.88
C GLY A 69 12.07 7.90 -11.54
N TYR A 70 13.12 8.74 -11.56
CA TYR A 70 13.71 9.28 -10.32
C TYR A 70 12.83 10.31 -9.62
N LYS A 71 11.77 10.83 -10.25
CA LYS A 71 10.81 11.72 -9.56
C LYS A 71 9.65 10.95 -8.92
N MET A 72 9.23 9.85 -9.54
CA MET A 72 8.08 9.06 -9.04
C MET A 72 8.40 8.37 -7.71
N VAL A 73 9.53 7.67 -7.60
CA VAL A 73 9.87 6.90 -6.39
C VAL A 73 9.97 7.80 -5.15
N PRO A 74 10.69 8.95 -5.17
CA PRO A 74 10.73 9.84 -4.00
C PRO A 74 9.37 10.40 -3.60
N GLU A 75 8.49 10.69 -4.56
CA GLU A 75 7.13 11.16 -4.26
C GLU A 75 6.29 10.06 -3.60
N LEU A 76 6.39 8.82 -4.07
CA LEU A 76 5.74 7.67 -3.44
C LEU A 76 6.25 7.43 -2.02
N ILE A 77 7.57 7.48 -1.81
CA ILE A 77 8.16 7.39 -0.46
C ILE A 77 7.62 8.50 0.46
N LYS A 78 7.42 9.72 -0.06
CA LYS A 78 6.82 10.80 0.71
C LYS A 78 5.35 10.49 1.06
N GLN A 79 4.57 9.95 0.13
CA GLN A 79 3.21 9.51 0.37
C GLN A 79 3.15 8.38 1.41
N HIS A 80 4.04 7.38 1.34
CA HIS A 80 4.15 6.31 2.34
C HIS A 80 4.40 6.86 3.73
N ASN A 81 5.34 7.81 3.86
CA ASN A 81 5.63 8.44 5.13
C ASN A 81 4.41 9.20 5.69
N ASP A 82 3.63 9.88 4.84
CA ASP A 82 2.38 10.54 5.27
C ASP A 82 1.34 9.50 5.74
N ILE A 83 1.13 8.43 4.97
CA ILE A 83 0.22 7.33 5.31
C ILE A 83 0.60 6.70 6.66
N LEU A 84 1.86 6.32 6.85
CA LEU A 84 2.36 5.72 8.08
C LEU A 84 2.22 6.67 9.28
N ASN A 85 2.46 7.97 9.09
CA ASN A 85 2.26 8.95 10.15
C ASN A 85 0.78 9.08 10.52
N ARG A 86 -0.13 9.10 9.54
CA ARG A 86 -1.57 9.15 9.79
C ARG A 86 -2.06 7.91 10.53
N ILE A 87 -1.60 6.71 10.17
CA ILE A 87 -1.93 5.47 10.91
C ILE A 87 -1.50 5.58 12.38
N ARG A 88 -0.28 6.06 12.65
CA ARG A 88 0.20 6.25 14.03
C ARG A 88 -0.66 7.24 14.82
N VAL A 89 -1.18 8.27 14.17
CA VAL A 89 -2.14 9.22 14.77
C VAL A 89 -3.47 8.51 15.04
N MET A 90 -4.03 7.81 14.06
CA MET A 90 -5.27 7.05 14.21
C MET A 90 -5.19 6.06 15.38
N ARG A 91 -4.08 5.31 15.49
CA ARG A 91 -3.85 4.38 16.62
C ARG A 91 -3.95 5.09 17.97
N LYS A 92 -3.28 6.24 18.10
CA LYS A 92 -3.32 7.04 19.34
C LYS A 92 -4.72 7.55 19.64
N ASP A 93 -5.43 8.01 18.63
CA ASP A 93 -6.80 8.51 18.78
C ASP A 93 -7.75 7.39 19.22
N LEU A 94 -7.65 6.20 18.64
CA LEU A 94 -8.40 5.01 19.07
C LEU A 94 -8.11 4.66 20.54
N MET A 95 -6.82 4.59 20.93
CA MET A 95 -6.42 4.27 22.30
C MET A 95 -6.90 5.31 23.33
N TRP A 96 -7.07 6.57 22.90
CA TRP A 96 -7.54 7.65 23.75
C TRP A 96 -9.03 7.95 23.59
N ASN A 97 -9.77 7.10 22.87
CA ASN A 97 -11.19 7.31 22.56
C ASN A 97 -11.50 8.69 21.97
N LYS A 98 -10.61 9.17 21.10
CA LYS A 98 -10.76 10.40 20.33
C LYS A 98 -11.38 10.11 18.95
N PRO A 99 -12.04 11.11 18.34
CA PRO A 99 -12.51 10.98 16.97
C PRO A 99 -11.36 10.66 16.01
N VAL A 100 -11.59 9.69 15.12
CA VAL A 100 -10.64 9.29 14.07
C VAL A 100 -11.09 9.85 12.72
N HIS A 101 -10.17 10.45 11.98
CA HIS A 101 -10.43 11.05 10.67
C HIS A 101 -10.39 10.01 9.53
N TYR A 102 -11.30 9.03 9.56
CA TYR A 102 -11.33 7.93 8.57
C TYR A 102 -11.49 8.41 7.13
N HIS A 103 -12.33 9.41 6.89
CA HIS A 103 -12.61 9.92 5.56
C HIS A 103 -11.36 10.50 4.89
N GLU A 104 -10.66 11.41 5.58
CA GLU A 104 -9.43 12.05 5.08
C GLU A 104 -8.33 11.02 4.80
N PHE A 105 -8.19 10.02 5.69
CA PHE A 105 -7.23 8.95 5.51
C PHE A 105 -7.57 8.04 4.32
N LYS A 106 -8.85 7.74 4.13
CA LYS A 106 -9.34 6.98 2.97
C LYS A 106 -9.10 7.74 1.66
N GLU A 107 -9.33 9.05 1.63
CA GLU A 107 -9.02 9.87 0.46
C GLU A 107 -7.52 9.86 0.13
N CYS A 108 -6.67 9.95 1.16
CA CYS A 108 -5.22 9.84 1.02
C CYS A 108 -4.80 8.49 0.40
N LEU A 109 -5.30 7.37 0.94
CA LEU A 109 -5.04 6.03 0.39
C LEU A 109 -5.58 5.86 -1.04
N MET A 110 -6.78 6.38 -1.33
CA MET A 110 -7.36 6.31 -2.66
C MET A 110 -6.55 7.09 -3.69
N ALA A 111 -6.03 8.27 -3.32
CA ALA A 111 -5.18 9.07 -4.20
C ALA A 111 -3.85 8.35 -4.49
N HIS A 112 -3.21 7.79 -3.47
CA HIS A 112 -1.99 7.00 -3.57
C HIS A 112 -2.18 5.77 -4.49
N LYS A 113 -3.18 4.92 -4.17
CA LYS A 113 -3.61 3.78 -5.00
C LYS A 113 -3.84 4.17 -6.46
N THR A 114 -4.56 5.27 -6.69
CA THR A 114 -4.91 5.73 -8.05
C THR A 114 -3.67 6.12 -8.83
N PHE A 115 -2.71 6.77 -8.18
CA PHE A 115 -1.45 7.13 -8.83
C PHE A 115 -0.67 5.88 -9.24
N GLU A 116 -0.59 4.87 -8.37
CA GLU A 116 0.17 3.65 -8.64
C GLU A 116 -0.45 2.79 -9.73
N GLU A 117 -1.76 2.54 -9.63
CA GLU A 117 -2.48 1.70 -10.59
C GLU A 117 -2.59 2.33 -11.98
N ASN A 118 -2.62 3.67 -12.08
CA ASN A 118 -2.71 4.35 -13.36
C ASN A 118 -1.36 4.78 -13.93
N SER A 119 -0.31 4.87 -13.10
CA SER A 119 0.99 5.41 -13.51
C SER A 119 2.13 4.43 -13.25
N LEU A 120 2.37 4.03 -12.00
CA LEU A 120 3.54 3.23 -11.65
C LEU A 120 3.47 1.82 -12.24
N TYR A 121 2.49 1.02 -11.82
CA TYR A 121 2.46 -0.40 -12.18
C TYR A 121 2.31 -0.62 -13.70
N PRO A 122 1.48 0.14 -14.44
CA PRO A 122 1.45 0.04 -15.89
C PRO A 122 2.79 0.32 -16.55
N ARG A 123 3.55 1.32 -16.06
CA ARG A 123 4.90 1.60 -16.56
C ARG A 123 5.87 0.46 -16.27
N LEU A 124 5.82 -0.13 -15.08
CA LEU A 124 6.63 -1.31 -14.74
C LEU A 124 6.32 -2.49 -15.68
N ASP A 125 5.03 -2.74 -15.93
CA ASP A 125 4.60 -3.81 -16.83
C ASP A 125 4.99 -3.55 -18.31
N GLN A 126 5.19 -2.28 -18.72
CA GLN A 126 5.60 -1.90 -20.07
C GLN A 126 7.12 -1.80 -20.26
N GLU A 127 7.84 -1.23 -19.29
CA GLU A 127 9.27 -0.90 -19.41
C GLU A 127 10.18 -2.06 -19.01
N LEU A 128 9.73 -2.94 -18.12
CA LEU A 128 10.54 -4.06 -17.65
C LEU A 128 10.47 -5.25 -18.61
N THR A 129 11.58 -5.96 -18.70
CA THR A 129 11.62 -7.28 -19.34
C THR A 129 10.88 -8.31 -18.49
N ASP A 130 10.43 -9.41 -19.10
CA ASP A 130 9.75 -10.48 -18.37
C ASP A 130 10.61 -11.08 -17.25
N ALA A 131 11.92 -11.15 -17.44
CA ALA A 131 12.86 -11.60 -16.40
C ALA A 131 12.87 -10.64 -15.19
N GLN A 132 12.88 -9.33 -15.42
CA GLN A 132 12.82 -8.32 -14.35
C GLN A 132 11.47 -8.36 -13.61
N LYS A 133 10.35 -8.48 -14.36
CA LYS A 133 9.02 -8.65 -13.76
C LYS A 133 8.97 -9.90 -12.89
N GLN A 134 9.51 -11.02 -13.36
CA GLN A 134 9.50 -12.25 -12.62
C GLN A 134 10.29 -12.15 -11.31
N VAL A 135 11.43 -11.43 -11.29
CA VAL A 135 12.17 -11.14 -10.06
C VAL A 135 11.31 -10.34 -9.07
N ILE A 136 10.63 -9.30 -9.53
CA ILE A 136 9.75 -8.48 -8.69
C ILE A 136 8.59 -9.32 -8.14
N ILE A 137 7.89 -10.07 -9.01
CA ILE A 137 6.76 -10.92 -8.63
C ILE A 137 7.17 -11.96 -7.61
N THR A 138 8.34 -12.59 -7.77
CA THR A 138 8.86 -13.55 -6.80
C THR A 138 9.07 -12.88 -5.44
N LYS A 139 9.72 -11.71 -5.39
CA LYS A 139 9.92 -10.96 -4.14
C LYS A 139 8.59 -10.54 -3.49
N ILE A 140 7.61 -10.08 -4.28
CA ILE A 140 6.27 -9.74 -3.78
C ILE A 140 5.65 -10.97 -3.11
N ARG A 141 5.71 -12.13 -3.76
CA ARG A 141 5.16 -13.38 -3.21
C ARG A 141 5.88 -13.85 -1.95
N GLU A 142 7.19 -13.61 -1.81
CA GLU A 142 7.93 -13.95 -0.58
C GLU A 142 7.48 -13.11 0.63
N ILE A 143 6.99 -11.90 0.41
CA ILE A 143 6.58 -10.99 1.48
C ILE A 143 5.08 -11.12 1.77
N VAL A 144 4.26 -11.28 0.72
CA VAL A 144 2.79 -11.28 0.83
C VAL A 144 2.20 -12.66 1.15
N ALA A 145 2.93 -13.76 0.86
CA ALA A 145 2.51 -15.13 1.19
C ALA A 145 2.35 -15.37 2.69
#